data_AF-A0A920BA07-F1
#
_entry.id   AF-A0A920BA07-F1
#
_cell.length_a   1.000
_cell.length_b   1.000
_cell.length_c   1.000
_cell.angle_alpha   90.00
_cell.angle_beta   90.00
_cell.angle_gamma   90.00
#
_symmetry.space_group_name_H-M   'P 1'
#
loop_
_entity.id
_entity.type
_entity.pdbx_description
1 polymer ?
#
loop_
_entity_poly.entity_id
_entity_poly.type
_entity_poly.pdbx_seq_one_letter_code
_entity_poly.pdbx_strand_id
1 'polypeptide(L)'
;MKSLGLNPKPIDNGKLLSEIINKIKDLNHPDRYKCIQYFIYNVTPGTTNAANLKAKFLKEIILNEFSIEEISPSFAFELLAHMKEELLSKSSLTYSRNR
;
A
#
# COMPACT_ATOMS: atom_id res chain seq x y z
N MET A 1 -10.43 3.09 28.10
CA MET A 1 -10.37 3.58 26.70
C MET A 1 -8.92 3.85 26.34
N LYS A 2 -8.29 3.02 25.51
CA LYS A 2 -7.03 3.41 24.86
C LYS A 2 -7.42 4.06 23.54
N SER A 3 -7.34 5.38 23.46
CA SER A 3 -7.37 6.06 22.18
C SER A 3 -6.16 5.59 21.39
N LEU A 4 -6.37 4.63 20.49
CA LEU A 4 -5.43 4.40 19.40
C LEU A 4 -5.55 5.61 18.48
N GLY A 5 -4.93 6.71 18.89
CA GLY A 5 -4.60 7.87 18.06
C GLY A 5 -3.53 7.51 17.03
N LEU A 6 -3.65 6.33 16.42
CA LEU A 6 -2.96 6.00 15.20
C LEU A 6 -3.80 6.64 14.10
N ASN A 7 -3.67 7.96 13.95
CA ASN A 7 -3.83 8.63 12.67
C ASN A 7 -2.44 8.56 12.04
N PRO A 8 -2.06 7.43 11.42
CA PRO A 8 -0.70 7.29 10.96
C PRO A 8 -0.61 8.18 9.74
N LYS A 9 0.32 9.14 9.77
CA LYS A 9 0.57 9.97 8.60
C LYS A 9 0.75 9.07 7.38
N PRO A 10 0.17 9.44 6.22
CA PRO A 10 0.33 8.66 5.00
C PRO A 10 1.81 8.35 4.75
N ILE A 11 2.11 7.11 4.39
CA ILE A 11 3.48 6.70 4.07
C ILE A 11 3.77 7.15 2.64
N ASP A 12 4.47 8.27 2.52
CA ASP A 12 5.05 8.79 1.28
C ASP A 12 6.52 8.36 1.11
N ASN A 13 7.19 8.07 2.23
CA ASN A 13 8.60 7.70 2.25
C ASN A 13 8.83 6.20 1.98
N GLY A 14 9.51 5.89 0.88
CA GLY A 14 9.79 4.50 0.46
C GLY A 14 10.59 3.68 1.48
N LYS A 15 11.48 4.31 2.26
CA LYS A 15 12.27 3.61 3.30
C LYS A 15 11.40 3.05 4.43
N LEU A 16 10.35 3.77 4.82
CA LEU A 16 9.44 3.28 5.87
C LEU A 16 8.63 2.09 5.35
N LEU A 17 8.23 2.15 4.07
CA LEU A 17 7.48 1.06 3.47
C LEU A 17 8.33 -0.20 3.26
N SER A 18 9.62 -0.07 2.90
CA SER A 18 10.50 -1.23 2.79
C SER A 18 10.68 -1.95 4.12
N GLU A 19 10.80 -1.20 5.23
CA GLU A 19 10.86 -1.79 6.57
C GLU A 19 9.57 -2.52 6.94
N ILE A 20 8.42 -1.95 6.58
CA ILE A 20 7.12 -2.60 6.77
C ILE A 20 7.03 -3.90 5.96
N ILE A 21 7.46 -3.89 4.69
CA ILE A 21 7.50 -5.09 3.85
C ILE A 21 8.40 -6.16 4.47
N ASN A 22 9.56 -5.79 5.01
CA ASN A 22 10.45 -6.73 5.70
C ASN A 22 9.77 -7.36 6.93
N LYS A 23 9.05 -6.57 7.73
CA LYS A 23 8.26 -7.08 8.87
C LYS A 23 7.08 -7.95 8.45
N ILE A 24 6.49 -7.69 7.28
CA ILE A 24 5.43 -8.53 6.71
C ILE A 24 6.00 -9.88 6.26
N LYS A 25 7.22 -9.89 5.71
CA LYS A 25 7.96 -11.10 5.33
C LYS A 25 8.36 -11.96 6.54
N ASP A 26 8.52 -11.36 7.72
CA ASP A 26 8.74 -12.09 8.97
C ASP A 26 7.43 -12.60 9.59
N LEU A 27 7.15 -13.89 9.35
CA LEU A 27 5.92 -14.57 9.81
C LEU A 27 5.76 -14.56 11.34
N ASN A 28 6.86 -14.47 12.10
CA ASN A 28 6.84 -14.50 13.57
C ASN A 28 6.83 -13.09 14.20
N HIS A 29 6.75 -12.04 13.39
CA HIS A 29 6.79 -10.68 13.92
C HIS A 29 5.48 -10.35 14.68
N PRO A 30 5.54 -9.90 15.95
CA PRO A 30 4.35 -9.67 16.78
C PRO A 30 3.40 -8.61 16.22
N ASP A 31 3.95 -7.63 15.49
CA ASP A 31 3.17 -6.59 14.80
C ASP A 31 2.93 -6.87 13.31
N ARG A 32 3.11 -8.11 12.83
CA ARG A 32 2.92 -8.48 11.41
C ARG A 32 1.54 -8.06 10.89
N TYR A 33 0.48 -8.41 11.62
CA TYR A 33 -0.89 -8.05 11.25
C TYR A 33 -1.10 -6.54 11.12
N LYS A 34 -0.55 -5.74 12.05
CA LYS A 34 -0.60 -4.28 11.96
C LYS A 34 0.14 -3.79 10.72
N CYS A 35 1.33 -4.32 10.45
CA CYS A 35 2.11 -3.94 9.27
C CYS A 35 1.34 -4.21 7.96
N ILE A 36 0.62 -5.33 7.88
CA ILE A 36 -0.24 -5.67 6.75
C ILE A 36 -1.38 -4.64 6.59
N GLN A 37 -2.09 -4.32 7.68
CA GLN A 37 -3.16 -3.32 7.66
C GLN A 37 -2.64 -1.95 7.21
N TYR A 38 -1.47 -1.55 7.73
CA TYR A 38 -0.77 -0.33 7.29
C TYR A 38 -0.42 -0.36 5.81
N PHE A 39 0.09 -1.47 5.30
CA PHE A 39 0.42 -1.63 3.89
C PHE A 39 -0.82 -1.49 2.99
N ILE A 40 -1.96 -2.04 3.43
CA ILE A 40 -3.22 -2.00 2.69
C ILE A 40 -3.81 -0.57 2.68
N TYR A 41 -3.93 0.08 3.85
CA TYR A 41 -4.72 1.31 4.00
C TYR A 41 -3.93 2.61 4.12
N ASN A 42 -2.65 2.57 4.51
CA ASN A 42 -1.86 3.79 4.83
C ASN A 42 -0.84 4.20 3.77
N VAL A 43 -0.71 3.42 2.70
CA VAL A 43 0.16 3.77 1.56
C VAL A 43 -0.61 4.66 0.59
N THR A 44 -0.11 5.88 0.40
CA THR A 44 -0.71 6.80 -0.58
C THR A 44 -0.56 6.27 -2.00
N PRO A 45 -1.67 6.13 -2.75
CA PRO A 45 -1.62 5.81 -4.17
C PRO A 45 -1.05 6.99 -4.98
N GLY A 46 -0.57 6.70 -6.19
CA GLY A 46 0.05 7.68 -7.09
C GLY A 46 1.48 7.29 -7.49
N THR A 47 2.34 8.28 -7.75
CA THR A 47 3.73 8.10 -8.21
C THR A 47 4.77 8.14 -7.08
N THR A 48 4.35 8.06 -5.82
CA THR A 48 5.27 8.12 -4.68
C THR A 48 6.20 6.89 -4.67
N ASN A 49 7.37 7.04 -4.06
CA ASN A 49 8.30 5.92 -3.89
C ASN A 49 7.65 4.76 -3.11
N ALA A 50 6.79 5.09 -2.15
CA ALA A 50 5.98 4.11 -1.42
C ALA A 50 4.99 3.38 -2.35
N ALA A 51 4.29 4.08 -3.25
CA ALA A 51 3.41 3.44 -4.21
C ALA A 51 4.16 2.47 -5.14
N ASN A 52 5.35 2.85 -5.63
CA ASN A 52 6.16 1.96 -6.47
C ASN A 52 6.58 0.68 -5.73
N LEU A 53 6.98 0.79 -4.46
CA LEU A 53 7.34 -0.37 -3.64
C LEU A 53 6.13 -1.27 -3.33
N LYS A 54 4.97 -0.68 -3.03
CA LYS A 54 3.72 -1.43 -2.85
C LYS A 54 3.33 -2.18 -4.12
N ALA A 55 3.39 -1.52 -5.27
CA ALA A 55 3.07 -2.16 -6.55
C ALA A 55 4.03 -3.32 -6.88
N LYS A 56 5.32 -3.14 -6.62
CA LYS A 56 6.32 -4.21 -6.78
C LYS A 56 6.01 -5.42 -5.90
N PHE A 57 5.71 -5.19 -4.62
CA PHE A 57 5.39 -6.26 -3.68
C PHE A 57 4.08 -6.98 -4.02
N LEU A 58 3.03 -6.24 -4.40
CA LEU A 58 1.77 -6.83 -4.87
C LEU A 58 1.98 -7.69 -6.13
N LYS A 59 2.90 -7.29 -7.02
CA LYS A 59 3.27 -8.08 -8.20
C LYS A 59 3.97 -9.39 -7.82
N GLU A 60 4.84 -9.39 -6.81
CA GLU A 60 5.45 -10.63 -6.27
C GLU A 60 4.36 -11.61 -5.78
N ILE A 61 3.30 -11.10 -5.12
CA ILE A 61 2.16 -11.91 -4.66
C ILE A 61 1.36 -12.48 -5.84
N ILE A 62 1.11 -11.67 -6.86
CA ILE A 62 0.40 -12.08 -8.08
C ILE A 62 1.17 -13.17 -8.84
N LEU A 63 2.50 -13.06 -8.87
CA LEU A 63 3.37 -14.05 -9.51
C LEU A 63 3.58 -15.31 -8.66
N ASN A 64 2.94 -15.41 -7.49
CA ASN A 64 3.15 -16.46 -6.49
C ASN A 64 4.62 -16.57 -6.00
N GLU A 65 5.41 -15.50 -6.11
CA GLU A 65 6.77 -15.46 -5.53
C GLU A 65 6.72 -15.30 -4.00
N PHE A 66 5.64 -14.69 -3.49
CA PHE A 66 5.41 -14.52 -2.07
C PHE A 66 3.92 -14.68 -1.74
N SER A 67 3.57 -15.58 -0.81
CA SER A 67 2.18 -15.80 -0.40
C SER A 67 1.94 -15.32 1.03
N ILE A 68 0.78 -14.71 1.23
CA ILE A 68 0.33 -14.24 2.54
C ILE A 68 -1.16 -14.53 2.67
N GLU A 69 -1.58 -15.03 3.83
CA GLU A 69 -2.97 -15.41 4.08
C GLU A 69 -3.94 -14.22 4.00
N GLU A 70 -3.45 -13.04 4.38
CA GLU A 70 -4.24 -11.80 4.40
C GLU A 70 -4.40 -11.12 3.04
N ILE A 71 -3.57 -11.47 2.05
CA ILE A 71 -3.55 -10.85 0.71
C ILE A 71 -3.53 -11.96 -0.33
N SER A 72 -4.70 -12.29 -0.86
CA SER A 72 -4.80 -13.22 -1.99
C SER A 72 -4.29 -12.57 -3.29
N PRO A 73 -3.85 -13.36 -4.28
CA PRO A 73 -3.47 -12.83 -5.59
C PRO A 73 -4.59 -11.98 -6.23
N SER A 74 -5.84 -12.37 -6.08
CA SER A 74 -7.01 -11.60 -6.56
C SER A 74 -7.13 -10.25 -5.85
N PHE A 75 -6.96 -10.21 -4.52
CA PHE A 75 -6.99 -8.97 -3.76
C PHE A 75 -5.79 -8.07 -4.10
N ALA A 76 -4.62 -8.65 -4.38
CA ALA A 76 -3.45 -7.90 -4.84
C ALA A 76 -3.69 -7.20 -6.19
N PHE A 77 -4.44 -7.83 -7.11
CA PHE A 77 -4.88 -7.18 -8.36
C PHE A 77 -5.82 -6.00 -8.11
N GLU A 78 -6.78 -6.13 -7.20
CA GLU A 78 -7.70 -5.04 -6.84
C GLU A 78 -6.93 -3.84 -6.25
N LEU A 79 -6.00 -4.12 -5.32
CA LEU A 79 -5.15 -3.08 -4.73
C LEU A 79 -4.30 -2.37 -5.79
N LEU A 80 -3.76 -3.09 -6.78
CA LEU A 80 -3.04 -2.49 -7.90
C LEU A 80 -3.94 -1.63 -8.80
N ALA A 81 -5.16 -2.08 -9.07
CA ALA A 81 -6.12 -1.34 -9.89
C ALA A 81 -6.48 0.01 -9.23
N HIS A 82 -6.75 0.01 -7.92
CA HIS A 82 -7.01 1.23 -7.14
C HIS A 82 -5.84 2.22 -7.16
N MET A 83 -4.60 1.72 -7.15
CA MET A 83 -3.42 2.59 -7.24
C MET A 83 -3.31 3.32 -8.60
N LYS A 84 -3.84 2.73 -9.68
CA LYS A 84 -3.82 3.32 -11.02
C LYS A 84 -4.96 4.33 -11.23
N GLU A 85 -6.13 4.09 -10.65
CA GLU A 85 -7.30 4.96 -10.86
C GLU A 85 -7.17 6.33 -10.19
N GLU A 86 -6.55 6.41 -9.00
CA GLU A 86 -6.37 7.71 -8.34
C GLU A 86 -5.37 8.62 -9.09
N LEU A 87 -4.42 8.02 -9.83
CA LEU A 87 -3.49 8.74 -10.69
C LEU A 87 -4.20 9.47 -11.84
N LEU A 88 -5.26 8.86 -12.40
CA LEU A 88 -6.05 9.43 -13.49
C LEU A 88 -7.08 10.44 -12.99
N SER A 89 -7.66 10.24 -11.80
CA SER A 89 -8.61 11.19 -11.19
C SER A 89 -7.98 12.57 -10.92
N LYS A 90 -6.73 12.61 -10.45
CA LYS A 90 -6.01 13.88 -10.21
C LYS A 90 -5.62 14.61 -11.50
N SER A 91 -5.46 13.89 -12.62
CA SER A 91 -5.20 14.51 -13.92
C SER A 91 -6.44 15.19 -14.53
N SER A 92 -7.64 14.71 -14.22
CA SER A 92 -8.91 15.29 -14.68
C SER A 92 -9.34 16.52 -13.86
N LEU A 93 -8.95 16.63 -12.59
CA LEU A 93 -9.24 17.79 -11.74
C LEU A 93 -8.40 19.04 -12.08
N THR A 94 -7.30 18.90 -12.81
CA THR A 94 -6.51 20.03 -13.33
C THR A 94 -7.05 20.63 -14.64
N TYR A 95 -8.02 20.00 -15.31
CA TYR A 95 -8.59 20.53 -16.55
C TYR A 95 -9.88 21.36 -16.36
N SER A 96 -10.55 21.25 -15.21
CA SER A 96 -11.85 21.93 -14.98
C SER A 96 -11.77 23.21 -14.16
N ARG A 97 -10.59 23.82 -14.00
CA ARG A 97 -10.39 25.06 -13.21
C ARG A 97 -9.89 26.25 -14.04
N ASN A 98 -10.15 26.22 -15.35
CA ASN A 98 -9.89 27.32 -16.29
C ASN A 98 -11.07 27.51 -17.27
N ARG A 99 -12.28 27.67 -16.74
CA ARG A 99 -13.39 28.35 -17.42
C ARG A 99 -14.11 29.26 -16.44
#